data_AF-A0A0D0KED8-F1
#
_entry.id   AF-A0A0D0KED8-F1
#
_cell.length_a   1.000
_cell.length_b   1.000
_cell.length_c   1.000
_cell.angle_alpha   90.00
_cell.angle_beta   90.00
_cell.angle_gamma   90.00
#
_symmetry.space_group_name_H-M   'P 1'
#
loop_
_entity.id
_entity.type
_entity.pdbx_description
1 polymer ?
#
loop_
_entity_poly.entity_id
_entity_poly.type
_entity_poly.pdbx_seq_one_letter_code
_entity_poly.pdbx_strand_id
1 'polypeptide(L)'
;MFHLITGLIALYVFWRMICIQRWSRPVKALLGVLILLVAEHHLITRSFFGSMASPEIPGEVLMLLGWAFGALIVSALVLLVLDFTALVFARAGAVGRAAKAPGLRAGVGAAAMLLSAFGVWQAVRVPDVRDVEIELAQLPSELDGLQLVQLTDLHASRLLQRPWMEAVVAKANALQPDLMLITGDLVDGTVAAREQDVEPLRDLRARLGVYAIPGNHEYYAEYQNWLGHFESLGLPMLLNEHVTIEDAGASLVLAGITDPAASRFGQPLPDIEAALAGVPQEAAVILLSHRPLAASGNALAGADLQLSGHTHGGQVLGMHWVTQAFNEGYVSGLYTVGDMRLYVSNGAGLWNGFPLRLGKPSEITRITLRAAKG
;
A
#
# COMPACT_ATOMS: atom_id res chain seq x y z
N MET A 1 10.86 19.39 -7.77
CA MET A 1 11.39 18.29 -8.60
C MET A 1 10.28 17.45 -9.22
N PHE A 2 9.35 16.90 -8.43
CA PHE A 2 8.23 16.08 -8.92
C PHE A 2 7.45 16.69 -10.11
N HIS A 3 6.97 17.92 -9.96
CA HIS A 3 6.23 18.68 -11.00
C HIS A 3 7.01 18.91 -12.31
N LEU A 4 8.33 18.98 -12.24
CA LEU A 4 9.16 19.09 -13.45
C LEU A 4 9.17 17.77 -14.22
N ILE A 5 9.23 16.64 -13.50
CA ILE A 5 9.23 15.31 -14.10
C ILE A 5 7.87 15.02 -14.75
N THR A 6 6.77 15.30 -14.07
CA THR A 6 5.41 15.13 -14.61
C THR A 6 5.19 16.04 -15.82
N GLY A 7 5.64 17.29 -15.78
CA GLY A 7 5.60 18.20 -16.92
C GLY A 7 6.40 17.72 -18.14
N LEU A 8 7.57 17.09 -17.93
CA LEU A 8 8.34 16.49 -19.03
C LEU A 8 7.64 15.27 -19.63
N ILE A 9 7.02 14.43 -18.80
CA ILE A 9 6.18 13.31 -19.27
C ILE A 9 5.00 13.84 -20.09
N ALA A 10 4.32 14.89 -19.60
CA ALA A 10 3.21 15.55 -20.28
C ALA A 10 3.62 16.05 -21.67
N LEU A 11 4.75 16.77 -21.75
CA LEU A 11 5.30 17.28 -23.00
C LEU A 11 5.65 16.14 -23.97
N TYR A 12 6.26 15.08 -23.46
CA TYR A 12 6.61 13.90 -24.25
C TYR A 12 5.36 13.23 -24.85
N VAL A 13 4.34 12.94 -24.03
CA VAL A 13 3.09 12.34 -24.51
C VAL A 13 2.40 13.27 -25.51
N PHE A 14 2.33 14.58 -25.22
CA PHE A 14 1.75 15.56 -26.13
C PHE A 14 2.43 15.56 -27.50
N TRP A 15 3.76 15.61 -27.54
CA TRP A 15 4.51 15.56 -28.80
C TRP A 15 4.27 14.22 -29.51
N ARG A 16 4.50 13.09 -28.83
CA ARG A 16 4.53 11.78 -29.48
C ARG A 16 3.16 11.26 -29.87
N MET A 17 2.08 11.71 -29.21
CA MET A 17 0.73 11.20 -29.43
C MET A 17 -0.19 12.20 -30.11
N ILE A 18 -0.10 13.50 -29.77
CA ILE A 18 -1.06 14.53 -30.21
C ILE A 18 -0.53 15.32 -31.41
N CYS A 19 0.71 15.81 -31.36
CA CYS A 19 1.27 16.64 -32.43
C CYS A 19 1.30 15.95 -33.79
N ILE A 20 1.52 14.63 -33.80
CA ILE A 20 1.60 13.79 -35.00
C ILE A 20 0.25 13.57 -35.70
N GLN A 21 -0.87 13.85 -35.03
CA GLN A 21 -2.21 13.62 -35.57
C GLN A 21 -2.58 14.71 -36.58
N ARG A 22 -3.51 14.40 -37.49
CA ARG A 22 -4.05 15.37 -38.47
C ARG A 22 -5.18 16.26 -37.91
N TRP A 23 -5.35 16.29 -36.58
CA TRP A 23 -6.38 17.09 -35.91
C TRP A 23 -6.11 18.60 -36.03
N SER A 24 -7.16 19.40 -35.89
CA SER A 24 -7.09 20.87 -35.95
C SER A 24 -6.25 21.45 -34.80
N ARG A 25 -5.68 22.64 -35.02
CA ARG A 25 -4.87 23.34 -33.99
C ARG A 25 -5.63 23.57 -32.68
N PRO A 26 -6.92 23.99 -32.68
CA PRO A 26 -7.67 24.15 -31.44
C PRO A 26 -7.81 22.85 -30.64
N VAL A 27 -8.06 21.71 -31.31
CA VAL A 27 -8.16 20.40 -30.64
C VAL A 27 -6.83 20.02 -30.00
N LYS A 28 -5.71 20.21 -30.72
CA LYS A 28 -4.37 19.96 -30.15
C LYS A 28 -4.09 20.87 -28.96
N ALA A 29 -4.40 22.15 -29.04
CA ALA A 29 -4.20 23.09 -27.94
C ALA A 29 -5.01 22.67 -26.69
N LEU A 30 -6.30 22.33 -26.87
CA LEU A 30 -7.15 21.86 -25.78
C LEU A 30 -6.58 20.60 -25.12
N LEU A 31 -6.21 19.58 -25.91
CA LEU A 31 -5.64 18.34 -25.38
C LEU A 31 -4.30 18.58 -24.68
N GLY A 32 -3.48 19.51 -25.18
CA GLY A 32 -2.22 19.91 -24.53
C GLY A 32 -2.47 20.54 -23.16
N VAL A 33 -3.46 21.43 -23.05
CA VAL A 33 -3.85 22.03 -21.77
C VAL A 33 -4.37 20.96 -20.81
N LEU A 34 -5.23 20.05 -21.27
CA LEU A 34 -5.76 18.96 -20.43
C LEU A 34 -4.66 18.03 -19.92
N ILE A 35 -3.73 17.62 -20.80
CA ILE A 35 -2.57 16.79 -20.42
C ILE A 35 -1.71 17.50 -19.37
N LEU A 36 -1.47 18.81 -19.52
CA LEU A 36 -0.70 19.58 -18.55
C LEU A 36 -1.43 19.67 -17.20
N LEU A 37 -2.73 19.96 -17.18
CA LEU A 37 -3.52 20.00 -15.95
C LEU A 37 -3.52 18.66 -15.21
N VAL A 38 -3.64 17.56 -15.95
CA VAL A 38 -3.56 16.20 -15.40
C VAL A 38 -2.18 15.91 -14.83
N ALA A 39 -1.10 16.27 -15.54
CA ALA A 39 0.26 16.06 -15.07
C ALA A 39 0.55 16.83 -13.78
N GLU A 40 0.01 18.04 -13.67
CA GLU A 40 0.23 18.95 -12.54
C GLU A 40 -0.87 18.87 -11.48
N HIS A 41 -1.80 17.91 -11.54
CA HIS A 41 -2.92 17.86 -10.60
C HIS A 41 -2.46 17.74 -9.14
N HIS A 42 -1.37 17.01 -8.86
CA HIS A 42 -0.78 16.93 -7.52
C HIS A 42 -0.24 18.29 -7.01
N LEU A 43 0.20 19.18 -7.90
CA LEU A 43 0.57 20.56 -7.53
C LEU A 43 -0.67 21.34 -7.13
N ILE A 44 -1.77 21.17 -7.87
CA ILE A 44 -3.02 21.88 -7.64
C ILE A 44 -3.66 21.40 -6.33
N THR A 45 -3.82 20.10 -6.13
CA THR A 45 -4.46 19.53 -4.94
C THR A 45 -3.71 19.89 -3.67
N ARG A 46 -2.38 19.74 -3.63
CA ARG A 46 -1.58 20.08 -2.46
C ARG A 46 -1.52 21.58 -2.14
N SER A 47 -1.81 22.45 -3.11
CA SER A 47 -1.70 23.90 -2.95
C SER A 47 -3.00 24.55 -2.50
N PHE A 48 -4.15 23.93 -2.80
CA PHE A 48 -5.46 24.53 -2.58
C PHE A 48 -6.44 23.65 -1.80
N PHE A 49 -6.21 22.34 -1.72
CA PHE A 49 -7.20 21.38 -1.26
C PHE A 49 -6.60 20.34 -0.31
N GLY A 50 -5.79 20.76 0.67
CA GLY A 50 -5.18 19.86 1.64
C GLY A 50 -3.72 19.54 1.31
N SER A 51 -3.30 18.29 1.51
CA SER A 51 -1.92 17.86 1.29
C SER A 51 -1.80 16.88 0.13
N MET A 52 -0.56 16.55 -0.25
CA MET A 52 -0.32 15.49 -1.25
C MET A 52 -0.77 14.11 -0.74
N ALA A 53 -0.70 13.87 0.58
CA ALA A 53 -1.08 12.60 1.18
C ALA A 53 -2.58 12.55 1.54
N SER A 54 -3.19 13.70 1.81
CA SER A 54 -4.62 13.81 2.17
C SER A 54 -5.24 15.00 1.42
N PRO A 55 -5.57 14.82 0.13
CA PRO A 55 -6.32 15.81 -0.63
C PRO A 55 -7.80 15.78 -0.24
N GLU A 56 -8.33 16.96 0.11
CA GLU A 56 -9.68 17.19 0.61
C GLU A 56 -10.63 17.70 -0.49
N ILE A 57 -10.72 16.92 -1.57
CA ILE A 57 -11.71 17.08 -2.65
C ILE A 57 -12.60 15.83 -2.75
N PRO A 58 -13.75 15.89 -3.43
CA PRO A 58 -14.63 14.74 -3.58
C PRO A 58 -13.92 13.52 -4.19
N GLY A 59 -14.23 12.32 -3.68
CA GLY A 59 -13.58 11.07 -4.09
C GLY A 59 -13.71 10.78 -5.58
N GLU A 60 -14.84 11.15 -6.20
CA GLU A 60 -15.09 10.99 -7.63
C GLU A 60 -14.14 11.83 -8.48
N VAL A 61 -13.78 13.02 -7.98
CA VAL A 61 -12.80 13.90 -8.64
C VAL A 61 -11.40 13.29 -8.50
N LEU A 62 -11.05 12.74 -7.33
CA LEU A 62 -9.78 12.03 -7.15
C LEU A 62 -9.67 10.80 -8.05
N MET A 63 -10.74 10.02 -8.19
CA MET A 63 -10.78 8.88 -9.12
C MET A 63 -10.58 9.34 -10.56
N LEU A 64 -11.23 10.43 -10.98
CA LEU A 64 -11.08 10.99 -12.33
C LEU A 64 -9.65 11.48 -12.58
N LEU A 65 -9.06 12.22 -11.64
CA LEU A 65 -7.69 12.71 -11.73
C LEU A 65 -6.68 11.56 -11.73
N GLY A 66 -6.87 10.58 -10.86
CA GLY A 66 -6.09 9.36 -10.78
C GLY A 66 -6.13 8.55 -12.06
N TRP A 67 -7.31 8.39 -12.63
CA TRP A 67 -7.52 7.75 -13.93
C TRP A 67 -6.80 8.49 -15.07
N ALA A 68 -6.96 9.81 -15.14
CA ALA A 68 -6.33 10.59 -16.20
C ALA A 68 -4.79 10.56 -16.06
N PHE A 69 -4.28 10.68 -14.83
CA PHE A 69 -2.85 10.64 -14.54
C PHE A 69 -2.25 9.26 -14.80
N GLY A 70 -2.92 8.19 -14.38
CA GLY A 70 -2.53 6.82 -14.69
C GLY A 70 -2.48 6.57 -16.21
N ALA A 71 -3.49 7.04 -16.95
CA ALA A 71 -3.50 6.95 -18.42
C ALA A 71 -2.33 7.72 -19.05
N LEU A 72 -1.96 8.88 -18.50
CA LEU A 72 -0.80 9.64 -18.94
C LEU A 72 0.51 8.87 -18.73
N ILE A 73 0.72 8.29 -17.54
CA ILE A 73 1.93 7.51 -17.23
C ILE A 73 2.01 6.25 -18.10
N VAL A 74 0.92 5.48 -18.21
CA VAL A 74 0.87 4.28 -19.05
C VAL A 74 1.11 4.63 -20.51
N SER A 75 0.52 5.72 -21.02
CA SER A 75 0.77 6.20 -22.38
C SER A 75 2.25 6.50 -22.60
N ALA A 76 2.89 7.20 -21.65
CA ALA A 76 4.30 7.53 -21.75
C ALA A 76 5.19 6.27 -21.83
N LEU A 77 4.94 5.29 -20.96
CA LEU A 77 5.70 4.03 -20.94
C LEU A 77 5.56 3.24 -22.26
N VAL A 78 4.33 3.10 -22.77
CA VAL A 78 4.08 2.38 -24.03
C VAL A 78 4.68 3.15 -25.22
N LEU A 79 4.59 4.48 -25.23
CA LEU A 79 5.21 5.31 -26.26
C LEU A 79 6.74 5.19 -26.26
N LEU A 80 7.38 5.08 -25.08
CA LEU A 80 8.82 4.84 -24.98
C LEU A 80 9.21 3.50 -25.61
N VAL A 81 8.43 2.44 -25.38
CA VAL A 81 8.64 1.12 -26.01
C VAL A 81 8.46 1.21 -27.52
N LEU A 82 7.44 1.92 -28.01
CA LEU A 82 7.22 2.12 -29.45
C LEU A 82 8.36 2.94 -30.08
N ASP A 83 8.85 3.96 -29.39
CA ASP A 83 9.96 4.79 -29.84
C ASP A 83 11.28 4.00 -29.92
N PHE A 84 11.57 3.20 -28.90
CA PHE A 84 12.70 2.29 -28.89
C PHE A 84 12.60 1.25 -30.01
N THR A 85 11.43 0.64 -30.19
CA THR A 85 11.14 -0.29 -31.29
C THR A 85 11.39 0.38 -32.65
N ALA A 86 10.89 1.61 -32.82
CA ALA A 86 11.07 2.38 -34.05
C ALA A 86 12.54 2.74 -34.33
N LEU A 87 13.35 2.88 -33.28
CA LEU A 87 14.79 3.12 -33.36
C LEU A 87 15.54 1.83 -33.75
N VAL A 88 15.30 0.73 -33.05
CA VAL A 88 15.94 -0.58 -33.32
C VAL A 88 15.62 -1.08 -34.73
N PHE A 89 14.36 -0.95 -35.15
CA PHE A 89 13.89 -1.39 -36.46
C PHE A 89 13.87 -0.26 -37.50
N ALA A 90 14.67 0.79 -37.32
CA ALA A 90 14.71 1.92 -38.26
C ALA A 90 15.06 1.50 -39.71
N ARG A 91 15.86 0.43 -39.87
CA ARG A 91 16.23 -0.16 -41.17
C ARG A 91 15.27 -1.25 -41.65
N ALA A 92 14.46 -1.83 -40.76
CA ALA A 92 13.42 -2.81 -41.09
C ALA A 92 12.09 -2.07 -41.37
N GLY A 93 12.01 -1.53 -42.58
CA GLY A 93 11.10 -0.43 -42.92
C GLY A 93 9.62 -0.61 -42.55
N ALA A 94 9.06 -1.82 -42.54
CA ALA A 94 7.66 -2.02 -42.18
C ALA A 94 7.38 -1.83 -40.67
N VAL A 95 8.21 -2.45 -39.82
CA VAL A 95 8.04 -2.42 -38.35
C VAL A 95 8.29 -1.02 -37.80
N GLY A 96 9.37 -0.37 -38.23
CA GLY A 96 9.68 1.00 -37.82
C GLY A 96 8.64 2.03 -38.27
N ARG A 97 8.00 1.83 -39.43
CA ARG A 97 6.88 2.68 -39.90
C ARG A 97 5.61 2.45 -39.08
N ALA A 98 5.27 1.20 -38.78
CA ALA A 98 4.09 0.87 -37.97
C ALA A 98 4.17 1.48 -36.56
N ALA A 99 5.33 1.39 -35.89
CA ALA A 99 5.55 1.99 -34.55
C ALA A 99 5.42 3.53 -34.52
N LYS A 100 5.55 4.20 -35.67
CA LYS A 100 5.37 5.65 -35.83
C LYS A 100 3.97 6.03 -36.33
N ALA A 101 3.11 5.06 -36.64
CA ALA A 101 1.81 5.32 -37.25
C ALA A 101 0.90 6.11 -36.29
N PRO A 102 0.26 7.21 -36.76
CA PRO A 102 -0.64 8.01 -35.92
C PRO A 102 -1.80 7.22 -35.33
N GLY A 103 -2.37 6.29 -36.10
CA GLY A 103 -3.48 5.43 -35.64
C GLY A 103 -3.08 4.50 -34.48
N LEU A 104 -1.91 3.85 -34.55
CA LEU A 104 -1.40 3.02 -33.46
C LEU A 104 -1.22 3.84 -32.18
N ARG A 105 -0.63 5.03 -32.29
CA ARG A 105 -0.36 5.90 -31.14
C ARG A 105 -1.63 6.50 -30.54
N ALA A 106 -2.66 6.78 -31.34
CA ALA A 106 -3.99 7.11 -30.83
C ALA A 106 -4.62 5.90 -30.11
N GLY A 107 -4.43 4.69 -30.65
CA GLY A 107 -4.84 3.44 -30.00
C GLY A 107 -4.16 3.20 -28.66
N VAL A 108 -2.88 3.58 -28.50
CA VAL A 108 -2.17 3.54 -27.21
C VAL A 108 -2.90 4.40 -26.17
N GLY A 109 -3.31 5.63 -26.52
CA GLY A 109 -4.05 6.49 -25.60
C GLY A 109 -5.36 5.85 -25.13
N ALA A 110 -6.14 5.27 -26.06
CA ALA A 110 -7.38 4.58 -25.71
C ALA A 110 -7.14 3.35 -24.80
N ALA A 111 -6.13 2.54 -25.13
CA ALA A 111 -5.76 1.38 -24.32
C ALA A 111 -5.26 1.79 -22.91
N ALA A 112 -4.48 2.87 -22.81
CA ALA A 112 -4.00 3.41 -21.56
C ALA A 112 -5.15 3.93 -20.67
N MET A 113 -6.16 4.57 -21.25
CA MET A 113 -7.36 4.99 -20.53
C MET A 113 -8.14 3.79 -19.97
N LEU A 114 -8.31 2.72 -20.75
CA LEU A 114 -8.98 1.49 -20.28
C LEU A 114 -8.20 0.79 -19.17
N LEU A 115 -6.88 0.63 -19.38
CA LEU A 115 -6.01 0.00 -18.39
C LEU A 115 -5.97 0.82 -17.10
N SER A 116 -5.91 2.15 -17.20
CA SER A 116 -5.95 3.02 -16.03
C SER A 116 -7.29 2.96 -15.31
N ALA A 117 -8.41 2.84 -16.03
CA ALA A 117 -9.73 2.70 -15.40
C ALA A 117 -9.82 1.40 -14.61
N PHE A 118 -9.33 0.30 -15.20
CA PHE A 118 -9.20 -0.97 -14.50
C PHE A 118 -8.29 -0.86 -13.28
N GLY A 119 -7.18 -0.12 -13.39
CA GLY A 119 -6.24 0.09 -12.30
C GLY A 119 -6.80 0.91 -11.14
N VAL A 120 -7.57 1.96 -11.42
CA VAL A 120 -8.30 2.72 -10.38
C VAL A 120 -9.35 1.84 -9.73
N TRP A 121 -10.14 1.09 -10.51
CA TRP A 121 -11.13 0.15 -9.97
C TRP A 121 -10.50 -0.90 -9.05
N GLN A 122 -9.38 -1.49 -9.44
CA GLN A 122 -8.62 -2.42 -8.59
C GLN A 122 -8.11 -1.77 -7.31
N ALA A 123 -7.84 -0.46 -7.34
CA ALA A 123 -7.27 0.25 -6.22
C ALA A 123 -8.30 0.65 -5.15
N VAL A 124 -9.57 0.87 -5.54
CA VAL A 124 -10.64 1.31 -4.64
C VAL A 124 -11.67 0.23 -4.29
N ARG A 125 -11.62 -0.93 -4.95
CA ARG A 125 -12.51 -2.06 -4.60
C ARG A 125 -12.12 -2.65 -3.24
N VAL A 126 -13.07 -3.34 -2.61
CA VAL A 126 -12.77 -4.12 -1.40
C VAL A 126 -11.82 -5.27 -1.76
N PRO A 127 -10.66 -5.40 -1.09
CA PRO A 127 -9.65 -6.41 -1.38
C PRO A 127 -10.19 -7.84 -1.26
N ASP A 128 -9.57 -8.77 -1.99
CA ASP A 128 -9.82 -10.20 -1.82
C ASP A 128 -9.02 -10.78 -0.65
N VAL A 129 -9.48 -11.94 -0.17
CA VAL A 129 -8.78 -12.66 0.88
C VAL A 129 -7.60 -13.38 0.26
N ARG A 130 -6.43 -13.25 0.86
CA ARG A 130 -5.24 -14.00 0.51
C ARG A 130 -4.89 -14.94 1.64
N ASP A 131 -4.89 -16.24 1.32
CA ASP A 131 -4.51 -17.28 2.26
C ASP A 131 -3.01 -17.55 2.19
N VAL A 132 -2.38 -17.60 3.36
CA VAL A 132 -0.95 -17.91 3.53
C VAL A 132 -0.79 -18.86 4.70
N GLU A 133 0.02 -19.89 4.54
CA GLU A 133 0.47 -20.72 5.65
C GLU A 133 1.91 -20.38 5.98
N ILE A 134 2.20 -20.17 7.26
CA ILE A 134 3.54 -19.81 7.73
C ILE A 134 3.96 -20.77 8.82
N GLU A 135 5.02 -21.52 8.55
CA GLU A 135 5.65 -22.40 9.53
C GLU A 135 6.65 -21.63 10.39
N LEU A 136 6.53 -21.80 11.71
CA LEU A 136 7.41 -21.21 12.72
C LEU A 136 8.03 -22.32 13.56
N ALA A 137 9.34 -22.23 13.79
CA ALA A 137 10.09 -23.24 14.53
C ALA A 137 9.69 -23.29 16.01
N GLN A 138 9.54 -22.12 16.64
CA GLN A 138 9.22 -21.99 18.06
C GLN A 138 7.72 -22.06 18.37
N LEU A 139 6.85 -22.25 17.37
CA LEU A 139 5.40 -22.32 17.62
C LEU A 139 5.04 -23.61 18.37
N PRO A 140 4.40 -23.51 19.56
CA PRO A 140 3.90 -24.68 20.27
C PRO A 140 2.92 -25.48 19.40
N SER A 141 2.98 -26.82 19.52
CA SER A 141 2.13 -27.73 18.74
C SER A 141 0.64 -27.53 18.96
N GLU A 142 0.27 -27.05 20.15
CA GLU A 142 -1.08 -26.71 20.58
C GLU A 142 -1.66 -25.51 19.83
N LEU A 143 -0.80 -24.67 19.25
CA LEU A 143 -1.16 -23.50 18.45
C LEU A 143 -1.05 -23.77 16.94
N ASP A 144 -0.82 -25.01 16.50
CA ASP A 144 -0.87 -25.35 15.08
C ASP A 144 -2.28 -25.10 14.52
N GLY A 145 -2.35 -24.35 13.42
CA GLY A 145 -3.60 -23.96 12.79
C GLY A 145 -4.19 -22.65 13.32
N LEU A 146 -3.52 -21.95 14.25
CA LEU A 146 -3.93 -20.63 14.72
C LEU A 146 -4.09 -19.67 13.52
N GLN A 147 -5.25 -19.04 13.40
CA GLN A 147 -5.61 -18.18 12.29
C GLN A 147 -5.50 -16.70 12.67
N LEU A 148 -4.64 -15.99 11.96
CA LEU A 148 -4.50 -14.54 12.05
C LEU A 148 -5.15 -13.90 10.82
N VAL A 149 -5.77 -12.75 10.99
CA VAL A 149 -6.08 -11.85 9.87
C VAL A 149 -5.26 -10.58 10.02
N GLN A 150 -4.45 -10.29 9.02
CA GLN A 150 -3.69 -9.05 8.92
C GLN A 150 -4.46 -8.07 8.02
N LEU A 151 -4.72 -6.88 8.57
CA LEU A 151 -5.11 -5.68 7.83
C LEU A 151 -3.94 -4.70 7.87
N THR A 152 -3.70 -3.97 6.79
CA THR A 152 -2.63 -2.96 6.76
C THR A 152 -2.87 -2.00 5.61
N ASP A 153 -2.36 -0.78 5.74
CA ASP A 153 -2.43 0.23 4.69
C ASP A 153 -3.88 0.45 4.23
N LEU A 154 -4.78 0.59 5.21
CA LEU A 154 -6.20 0.85 4.97
C LEU A 154 -6.42 2.23 4.33
N HIS A 155 -5.61 3.22 4.74
CA HIS A 155 -5.65 4.60 4.25
C HIS A 155 -7.08 5.16 4.14
N ALA A 156 -7.83 5.15 5.25
CA ALA A 156 -9.12 5.81 5.33
C ALA A 156 -8.99 7.26 4.82
N SER A 157 -9.79 7.60 3.81
CA SER A 157 -9.56 8.80 3.00
C SER A 157 -10.79 9.17 2.16
N ARG A 158 -10.68 10.23 1.36
CA ARG A 158 -11.72 10.62 0.40
C ARG A 158 -12.02 9.58 -0.67
N LEU A 159 -11.11 8.62 -0.92
CA LEU A 159 -11.37 7.47 -1.78
C LEU A 159 -11.94 6.27 -1.01
N LEU A 160 -11.49 6.07 0.23
CA LEU A 160 -11.77 4.90 1.05
C LEU A 160 -12.51 5.32 2.33
N GLN A 161 -13.79 5.66 2.14
CA GLN A 161 -14.66 6.19 3.18
C GLN A 161 -15.36 5.08 3.98
N ARG A 162 -16.17 5.48 4.96
CA ARG A 162 -16.94 4.58 5.83
C ARG A 162 -17.55 3.35 5.14
N PRO A 163 -18.28 3.43 4.00
CA PRO A 163 -18.89 2.24 3.40
C PRO A 163 -17.87 1.21 2.92
N TRP A 164 -16.70 1.65 2.47
CA TRP A 164 -15.60 0.77 2.10
C TRP A 164 -15.00 0.10 3.34
N MET A 165 -14.81 0.88 4.41
CA MET A 165 -14.30 0.36 5.69
C MET A 165 -15.26 -0.67 6.31
N GLU A 166 -16.57 -0.40 6.31
CA GLU A 166 -17.61 -1.35 6.74
C GLU A 166 -17.52 -2.68 5.96
N ALA A 167 -17.30 -2.62 4.65
CA ALA A 167 -17.17 -3.82 3.83
C ALA A 167 -15.88 -4.59 4.09
N VAL A 168 -14.75 -3.90 4.37
CA VAL A 168 -13.49 -4.53 4.77
C VAL A 168 -13.63 -5.22 6.12
N VAL A 169 -14.19 -4.52 7.12
CA VAL A 169 -14.45 -5.07 8.46
C VAL A 169 -15.38 -6.27 8.40
N ALA A 170 -16.47 -6.19 7.62
CA ALA A 170 -17.39 -7.31 7.43
C ALA A 170 -16.68 -8.52 6.80
N LYS A 171 -15.85 -8.31 5.79
CA LYS A 171 -15.09 -9.37 5.12
C LYS A 171 -14.02 -9.99 6.04
N ALA A 172 -13.34 -9.17 6.85
CA ALA A 172 -12.35 -9.64 7.82
C ALA A 172 -13.01 -10.45 8.96
N ASN A 173 -14.12 -9.96 9.52
CA ASN A 173 -14.87 -10.68 10.56
C ASN A 173 -15.47 -11.99 10.05
N ALA A 174 -15.89 -12.06 8.79
CA ALA A 174 -16.41 -13.28 8.18
C ALA A 174 -15.37 -14.41 8.10
N LEU A 175 -14.08 -14.10 8.21
CA LEU A 175 -13.01 -15.09 8.29
C LEU A 175 -12.91 -15.76 9.67
N GLN A 176 -13.57 -15.20 10.69
CA GLN A 176 -13.57 -15.70 12.06
C GLN A 176 -12.15 -15.97 12.61
N PRO A 177 -11.22 -15.00 12.52
CA PRO A 177 -9.85 -15.22 12.95
C PRO A 177 -9.74 -15.37 14.46
N ASP A 178 -8.65 -16.01 14.87
CA ASP A 178 -8.26 -16.10 16.27
C ASP A 178 -7.69 -14.76 16.74
N LEU A 179 -6.86 -14.12 15.92
CA LEU A 179 -6.30 -12.78 16.13
C LEU A 179 -6.55 -11.87 14.93
N MET A 180 -6.89 -10.61 15.20
CA MET A 180 -6.96 -9.54 14.19
C MET A 180 -5.80 -8.57 14.41
N LEU A 181 -4.95 -8.39 13.40
CA LEU A 181 -3.71 -7.63 13.50
C LEU A 181 -3.71 -6.50 12.47
N ILE A 182 -3.47 -5.26 12.91
CA ILE A 182 -3.39 -4.09 12.03
C ILE A 182 -1.96 -3.55 12.00
N THR A 183 -1.26 -3.69 10.89
CA THR A 183 0.17 -3.33 10.80
C THR A 183 0.43 -1.93 10.26
N GLY A 184 -0.37 -0.94 10.64
CA GLY A 184 -0.14 0.48 10.33
C GLY A 184 -0.84 1.04 9.10
N ASP A 185 -0.70 2.36 8.91
CA ASP A 185 -1.29 3.18 7.85
C ASP A 185 -2.81 3.01 7.74
N LEU A 186 -3.50 3.26 8.85
CA LEU A 186 -4.94 3.16 8.95
C LEU A 186 -5.63 4.35 8.25
N VAL A 187 -5.00 5.52 8.21
CA VAL A 187 -5.68 6.77 7.82
C VAL A 187 -4.79 7.81 7.12
N ASP A 188 -5.39 8.54 6.16
CA ASP A 188 -4.81 9.71 5.51
C ASP A 188 -5.59 10.99 5.88
N GLY A 189 -5.11 11.75 6.86
CA GLY A 189 -5.68 13.06 7.24
C GLY A 189 -5.93 13.21 8.74
N THR A 190 -6.56 14.31 9.13
CA THR A 190 -6.82 14.63 10.55
C THR A 190 -7.98 13.82 11.11
N VAL A 191 -8.06 13.68 12.45
CA VAL A 191 -9.17 12.98 13.12
C VAL A 191 -10.51 13.57 12.74
N ALA A 192 -10.63 14.90 12.82
CA ALA A 192 -11.87 15.61 12.47
C ALA A 192 -12.34 15.36 11.03
N ALA A 193 -11.41 15.07 10.11
CA ALA A 193 -11.76 14.78 8.72
C ALA A 193 -12.23 13.34 8.54
N ARG A 194 -11.67 12.38 9.29
CA ARG A 194 -11.74 10.94 8.99
C ARG A 194 -12.36 10.07 10.10
N GLU A 195 -12.70 10.61 11.27
CA GLU A 195 -13.27 9.84 12.40
C GLU A 195 -14.47 8.97 11.97
N GLN A 196 -15.35 9.50 11.13
CA GLN A 196 -16.53 8.77 10.65
C GLN A 196 -16.17 7.63 9.69
N ASP A 197 -15.06 7.74 8.97
CA ASP A 197 -14.60 6.73 8.01
C ASP A 197 -13.97 5.53 8.73
N VAL A 198 -13.32 5.76 9.88
CA VAL A 198 -12.67 4.71 10.67
C VAL A 198 -13.55 4.12 11.76
N GLU A 199 -14.68 4.75 12.11
CA GLU A 199 -15.63 4.24 13.11
C GLU A 199 -15.98 2.74 12.96
N PRO A 200 -16.17 2.18 11.74
CA PRO A 200 -16.45 0.75 11.56
C PRO A 200 -15.37 -0.18 12.12
N LEU A 201 -14.12 0.29 12.32
CA LEU A 201 -13.06 -0.53 12.91
C LEU A 201 -13.40 -1.00 14.35
N ARG A 202 -14.29 -0.29 15.06
CA ARG A 202 -14.82 -0.71 16.36
C ARG A 202 -15.47 -2.10 16.32
N ASP A 203 -15.99 -2.49 15.15
CA ASP A 203 -16.70 -3.75 14.98
C ASP A 203 -15.77 -4.93 14.64
N LEU A 204 -14.46 -4.73 14.55
CA LEU A 204 -13.49 -5.82 14.37
C LEU A 204 -13.55 -6.79 15.56
N ARG A 205 -13.58 -8.09 15.26
CA ARG A 205 -13.73 -9.15 16.26
C ARG A 205 -12.77 -10.30 15.96
N ALA A 206 -12.10 -10.75 17.01
CA ALA A 206 -11.30 -11.97 17.03
C ALA A 206 -11.27 -12.49 18.47
N ARG A 207 -11.28 -13.82 18.66
CA ARG A 207 -11.48 -14.41 20.00
C ARG A 207 -10.28 -14.18 20.94
N LEU A 208 -9.07 -14.02 20.41
CA LEU A 208 -7.84 -13.73 21.16
C LEU A 208 -7.45 -12.25 21.11
N GLY A 209 -8.27 -11.40 20.48
CA GLY A 209 -8.10 -9.95 20.51
C GLY A 209 -7.77 -9.30 19.16
N VAL A 210 -7.88 -7.98 19.16
CA VAL A 210 -7.56 -7.09 18.04
C VAL A 210 -6.40 -6.20 18.49
N TYR A 211 -5.33 -6.15 17.72
CA TYR A 211 -4.13 -5.36 18.07
C TYR A 211 -3.65 -4.59 16.85
N ALA A 212 -3.07 -3.42 17.09
CA ALA A 212 -2.60 -2.55 16.03
C ALA A 212 -1.24 -1.92 16.37
N ILE A 213 -0.57 -1.41 15.34
CA ILE A 213 0.60 -0.53 15.45
C ILE A 213 0.40 0.67 14.53
N PRO A 214 1.06 1.81 14.76
CA PRO A 214 1.05 2.92 13.81
C PRO A 214 1.93 2.60 12.60
N GLY A 215 1.51 3.08 11.43
CA GLY A 215 2.37 3.24 10.27
C GLY A 215 2.91 4.66 10.20
N ASN A 216 3.49 5.03 9.06
CA ASN A 216 4.06 6.37 8.91
C ASN A 216 3.00 7.46 8.70
N HIS A 217 1.80 7.12 8.24
CA HIS A 217 0.75 8.09 7.94
C HIS A 217 0.10 8.68 9.19
N GLU A 218 0.01 7.91 10.28
CA GLU A 218 -0.44 8.44 11.57
C GLU A 218 0.48 9.59 12.04
N TYR A 219 1.80 9.47 11.83
CA TYR A 219 2.76 10.54 12.13
C TYR A 219 2.61 11.78 11.25
N TYR A 220 2.32 11.59 9.96
CA TYR A 220 2.19 12.70 9.01
C TYR A 220 0.93 13.54 9.23
N ALA A 221 -0.07 12.99 9.93
CA ALA A 221 -1.31 13.66 10.23
C ALA A 221 -1.33 14.23 11.65
N GLU A 222 -1.69 13.40 12.64
CA GLU A 222 -1.97 13.83 14.02
C GLU A 222 -1.74 12.67 15.00
N TYR A 223 -0.54 12.08 14.98
CA TYR A 223 -0.18 10.85 15.70
C TYR A 223 -0.88 10.66 17.05
N GLN A 224 -0.71 11.60 17.97
CA GLN A 224 -1.26 11.51 19.34
C GLN A 224 -2.79 11.52 19.37
N ASN A 225 -3.43 12.34 18.52
CA ASN A 225 -4.89 12.37 18.42
C ASN A 225 -5.42 11.07 17.83
N TRP A 226 -4.72 10.52 16.83
CA TRP A 226 -5.09 9.26 16.21
C TRP A 226 -4.95 8.07 17.14
N LEU A 227 -3.85 7.97 17.90
CA LEU A 227 -3.69 6.92 18.90
C LEU A 227 -4.84 6.93 19.91
N GLY A 228 -5.15 8.10 20.50
CA GLY A 228 -6.27 8.20 21.45
C GLY A 228 -7.63 7.89 20.83
N HIS A 229 -7.83 8.23 19.54
CA HIS A 229 -9.06 7.88 18.83
C HIS A 229 -9.15 6.38 18.57
N PHE A 230 -8.09 5.73 18.11
CA PHE A 230 -8.07 4.28 17.88
C PHE A 230 -8.28 3.48 19.17
N GLU A 231 -7.68 3.91 20.28
CA GLU A 231 -7.96 3.34 21.60
C GLU A 231 -9.45 3.45 21.96
N SER A 232 -10.10 4.58 21.65
CA SER A 232 -11.55 4.76 21.89
C SER A 232 -12.45 3.88 21.00
N LEU A 233 -11.92 3.36 19.90
CA LEU A 233 -12.55 2.36 19.03
C LEU A 233 -12.28 0.92 19.52
N GLY A 234 -11.50 0.72 20.58
CA GLY A 234 -11.13 -0.60 21.08
C GLY A 234 -9.98 -1.25 20.31
N LEU A 235 -9.13 -0.43 19.67
CA LEU A 235 -7.91 -0.88 19.01
C LEU A 235 -6.69 -0.55 19.91
N PRO A 236 -6.27 -1.46 20.81
CA PRO A 236 -5.05 -1.26 21.56
C PRO A 236 -3.85 -1.20 20.62
N MET A 237 -3.03 -0.16 20.79
CA MET A 237 -1.84 0.10 19.99
C MET A 237 -0.61 -0.42 20.72
N LEU A 238 0.14 -1.35 20.14
CA LEU A 238 1.38 -1.88 20.70
C LEU A 238 2.55 -0.94 20.32
N LEU A 239 3.05 -0.16 21.27
CA LEU A 239 4.05 0.88 21.03
C LEU A 239 5.40 0.52 21.66
N ASN A 240 6.23 -0.23 20.93
CA ASN A 240 7.48 -0.81 21.44
C ASN A 240 7.24 -1.66 22.70
N GLU A 241 6.20 -2.48 22.65
CA GLU A 241 5.76 -3.34 23.76
C GLU A 241 5.20 -4.65 23.21
N HIS A 242 4.87 -5.57 24.11
CA HIS A 242 4.28 -6.85 23.75
C HIS A 242 3.14 -7.24 24.68
N VAL A 243 2.35 -8.21 24.21
CA VAL A 243 1.38 -8.95 25.00
C VAL A 243 1.63 -10.45 24.82
N THR A 244 1.34 -11.22 25.86
CA THR A 244 1.33 -12.68 25.76
C THR A 244 -0.09 -13.13 25.41
N ILE A 245 -0.22 -13.86 24.32
CA ILE A 245 -1.48 -14.47 23.88
C ILE A 245 -1.49 -15.91 24.36
N GLU A 246 -2.44 -16.24 25.22
CA GLU A 246 -2.63 -17.60 25.75
C GLU A 246 -3.80 -18.27 25.04
N ASP A 247 -3.59 -19.48 24.53
CA ASP A 247 -4.63 -20.30 23.92
C ASP A 247 -4.30 -21.79 24.03
N ALA A 248 -5.33 -22.62 24.20
CA ALA A 248 -5.20 -24.08 24.29
C ALA A 248 -4.13 -24.61 25.29
N GLY A 249 -3.78 -23.83 26.32
CA GLY A 249 -2.75 -24.20 27.31
C GLY A 249 -1.31 -23.90 26.89
N ALA A 250 -1.11 -23.24 25.75
CA ALA A 250 0.16 -22.72 25.27
C ALA A 250 0.08 -21.19 25.11
N SER A 251 1.23 -20.58 24.78
CA SER A 251 1.30 -19.13 24.59
C SER A 251 2.22 -18.75 23.44
N LEU A 252 1.91 -17.62 22.81
CA LEU A 252 2.83 -16.89 21.93
C LEU A 252 2.92 -15.43 22.36
N VAL A 253 3.98 -14.75 21.98
CA VAL A 253 4.17 -13.32 22.21
C VAL A 253 3.81 -12.55 20.94
N LEU A 254 2.96 -11.54 21.10
CA LEU A 254 2.66 -10.56 20.06
C LEU A 254 3.31 -9.23 20.46
N ALA A 255 4.32 -8.83 19.71
CA ALA A 255 5.05 -7.58 19.91
C ALA A 255 4.71 -6.56 18.81
N GLY A 256 4.79 -5.27 19.13
CA GLY A 256 4.64 -4.20 18.15
C GLY A 256 5.68 -3.11 18.36
N ILE A 257 6.21 -2.58 17.26
CA ILE A 257 7.12 -1.44 17.26
C ILE A 257 6.55 -0.25 16.49
N THR A 258 6.99 0.94 16.88
CA THR A 258 6.67 2.21 16.20
C THR A 258 7.34 2.36 14.82
N ASP A 259 7.00 3.39 14.04
CA ASP A 259 7.57 3.62 12.70
C ASP A 259 8.78 4.58 12.73
N PRO A 260 9.82 4.37 11.88
CA PRO A 260 10.95 5.30 11.75
C PRO A 260 10.57 6.77 11.47
N ALA A 261 9.38 7.03 10.91
CA ALA A 261 8.85 8.37 10.72
C ALA A 261 8.77 9.16 12.03
N ALA A 262 8.63 8.48 13.18
CA ALA A 262 8.60 9.07 14.51
C ALA A 262 9.74 10.07 14.78
N SER A 263 10.94 9.81 14.22
CA SER A 263 12.11 10.69 14.30
C SER A 263 11.79 12.14 13.92
N ARG A 264 11.01 12.33 12.84
CA ARG A 264 10.69 13.65 12.30
C ARG A 264 9.70 14.44 13.14
N PHE A 265 9.00 13.76 14.06
CA PHE A 265 7.91 14.31 14.86
C PHE A 265 8.23 14.29 16.36
N GLY A 266 9.46 13.93 16.74
CA GLY A 266 9.88 13.85 18.15
C GLY A 266 9.11 12.78 18.93
N GLN A 267 8.67 11.71 18.27
CA GLN A 267 7.98 10.58 18.88
C GLN A 267 8.96 9.41 19.12
N PRO A 268 8.62 8.43 19.98
CA PRO A 268 9.46 7.25 20.20
C PRO A 268 9.78 6.52 18.90
N LEU A 269 11.06 6.18 18.70
CA LEU A 269 11.55 5.41 17.55
C LEU A 269 11.25 3.91 17.72
N PRO A 270 11.24 3.12 16.62
CA PRO A 270 11.16 1.67 16.71
C PRO A 270 12.24 1.12 17.63
N ASP A 271 11.84 0.32 18.61
CA ASP A 271 12.73 -0.29 19.58
C ASP A 271 12.29 -1.73 19.87
N ILE A 272 12.93 -2.69 19.19
CA ILE A 272 12.63 -4.11 19.33
C ILE A 272 13.12 -4.67 20.67
N GLU A 273 14.20 -4.13 21.22
CA GLU A 273 14.74 -4.55 22.52
C GLU A 273 13.77 -4.18 23.64
N ALA A 274 13.20 -2.97 23.57
CA ALA A 274 12.13 -2.56 24.47
C ALA A 274 10.87 -3.42 24.28
N ALA A 275 10.48 -3.67 23.02
CA ALA A 275 9.29 -4.48 22.72
C ALA A 275 9.40 -5.92 23.24
N LEU A 276 10.59 -6.50 23.26
CA LEU A 276 10.84 -7.87 23.73
C LEU A 276 11.44 -7.94 25.14
N ALA A 277 11.48 -6.83 25.88
CA ALA A 277 12.04 -6.79 27.22
C ALA A 277 11.30 -7.77 28.15
N GLY A 278 12.03 -8.78 28.67
CA GLY A 278 11.48 -9.81 29.56
C GLY A 278 10.80 -10.99 28.85
N VAL A 279 10.77 -11.01 27.52
CA VAL A 279 10.28 -12.16 26.74
C VAL A 279 11.29 -13.32 26.85
N PRO A 280 10.84 -14.55 27.19
CA PRO A 280 11.71 -15.71 27.20
C PRO A 280 12.27 -16.00 25.79
N GLN A 281 13.53 -16.40 25.72
CA GLN A 281 14.22 -16.67 24.44
C GLN A 281 13.55 -17.78 23.59
N GLU A 282 12.86 -18.71 24.24
CA GLU A 282 12.19 -19.84 23.58
C GLU A 282 10.73 -19.54 23.22
N ALA A 283 10.23 -18.33 23.49
CA ALA A 283 8.86 -17.96 23.17
C ALA A 283 8.69 -17.78 21.65
N ALA A 284 7.56 -18.22 21.11
CA ALA A 284 7.17 -17.88 19.74
C ALA A 284 6.82 -16.38 19.67
N VAL A 285 7.53 -15.59 18.86
CA VAL A 285 7.35 -14.14 18.75
C VAL A 285 6.83 -13.74 17.38
N ILE A 286 5.64 -13.13 17.37
CA ILE A 286 5.09 -12.42 16.21
C ILE A 286 5.31 -10.93 16.42
N LEU A 287 6.07 -10.30 15.53
CA LEU A 287 6.34 -8.87 15.50
C LEU A 287 5.46 -8.15 14.46
N LEU A 288 4.71 -7.16 14.92
CA LEU A 288 4.10 -6.16 14.07
C LEU A 288 5.10 -5.03 13.83
N SER A 289 5.51 -4.84 12.57
CA SER A 289 6.37 -3.72 12.14
C SER A 289 5.87 -3.22 10.81
N HIS A 290 5.41 -1.97 10.73
CA HIS A 290 4.74 -1.46 9.53
C HIS A 290 5.64 -1.56 8.29
N ARG A 291 6.92 -1.20 8.40
CA ARG A 291 7.89 -1.34 7.32
C ARG A 291 8.66 -2.66 7.40
N PRO A 292 9.05 -3.23 6.25
CA PRO A 292 9.94 -4.38 6.20
C PRO A 292 11.41 -4.04 6.42
N LEU A 293 11.76 -2.76 6.56
CA LEU A 293 13.13 -2.31 6.83
C LEU A 293 13.62 -2.83 8.18
N ALA A 294 14.94 -3.03 8.30
CA ALA A 294 15.58 -3.56 9.50
C ALA A 294 15.12 -4.98 9.93
N ALA A 295 14.47 -5.74 9.03
CA ALA A 295 14.01 -7.11 9.32
C ALA A 295 15.14 -8.03 9.81
N SER A 296 16.37 -7.84 9.30
CA SER A 296 17.53 -8.61 9.78
C SER A 296 17.87 -8.32 11.24
N GLY A 297 17.70 -7.07 11.70
CA GLY A 297 17.88 -6.70 13.10
C GLY A 297 16.80 -7.30 13.99
N ASN A 298 15.54 -7.28 13.53
CA ASN A 298 14.41 -7.87 14.24
C ASN A 298 14.54 -9.40 14.37
N ALA A 299 15.03 -10.07 13.32
CA ALA A 299 15.32 -11.50 13.37
C ALA A 299 16.41 -11.83 14.40
N LEU A 300 17.49 -11.03 14.45
CA LEU A 300 18.56 -11.20 15.44
C LEU A 300 18.11 -10.92 16.89
N ALA A 301 17.10 -10.06 17.06
CA ALA A 301 16.49 -9.78 18.36
C ALA A 301 15.51 -10.87 18.83
N GLY A 302 15.24 -11.89 18.00
CA GLY A 302 14.43 -13.05 18.39
C GLY A 302 12.99 -13.05 17.90
N ALA A 303 12.63 -12.24 16.89
CA ALA A 303 11.33 -12.37 16.24
C ALA A 303 11.29 -13.63 15.33
N ASP A 304 10.22 -14.43 15.41
CA ASP A 304 10.01 -15.60 14.53
C ASP A 304 9.19 -15.26 13.29
N LEU A 305 8.24 -14.33 13.43
CA LEU A 305 7.41 -13.83 12.34
C LEU A 305 7.29 -12.31 12.40
N GLN A 306 7.70 -11.61 11.35
CA GLN A 306 7.40 -10.20 11.16
C GLN A 306 6.26 -10.02 10.15
N LEU A 307 5.23 -9.27 10.53
CA LEU A 307 4.15 -8.83 9.66
C LEU A 307 4.33 -7.35 9.32
N SER A 308 4.41 -7.06 8.02
CA SER A 308 4.63 -5.71 7.48
C SER A 308 3.67 -5.36 6.35
N GLY A 309 3.52 -4.06 6.11
CA GLY A 309 2.79 -3.45 5.01
C GLY A 309 3.69 -2.47 4.25
N HIS A 310 3.26 -1.21 4.12
CA HIS A 310 4.00 -0.03 3.62
C HIS A 310 4.28 0.00 2.12
N THR A 311 4.63 -1.15 1.54
CA THR A 311 5.16 -1.21 0.17
C THR A 311 4.04 -1.19 -0.88
N HIS A 312 2.82 -1.54 -0.49
CA HIS A 312 1.67 -1.81 -1.36
C HIS A 312 1.96 -2.78 -2.53
N GLY A 313 2.99 -3.64 -2.40
CA GLY A 313 3.49 -4.47 -3.50
C GLY A 313 4.09 -3.69 -4.67
N GLY A 314 4.36 -2.39 -4.48
CA GLY A 314 4.78 -1.44 -5.51
C GLY A 314 3.64 -0.85 -6.35
N GLN A 315 2.38 -1.15 -6.02
CA GLN A 315 1.12 -0.70 -6.66
C GLN A 315 0.94 -1.10 -8.15
N VAL A 316 1.97 -0.94 -8.97
CA VAL A 316 1.97 -1.22 -10.41
C VAL A 316 3.13 -2.14 -10.76
N LEU A 317 2.86 -3.13 -11.62
CA LEU A 317 3.90 -4.01 -12.16
C LEU A 317 5.03 -3.18 -12.81
N GLY A 318 6.28 -3.53 -12.47
CA GLY A 318 7.48 -2.76 -12.82
C GLY A 318 7.91 -1.74 -11.77
N MET A 319 6.97 -1.04 -11.10
CA MET A 319 7.30 -0.07 -10.05
C MET A 319 7.85 -0.74 -8.77
N HIS A 320 7.46 -2.00 -8.53
CA HIS A 320 8.02 -2.82 -7.46
C HIS A 320 9.56 -2.89 -7.42
N TRP A 321 10.28 -2.76 -8.55
CA TRP A 321 11.76 -2.70 -8.53
C TRP A 321 12.30 -1.44 -7.88
N VAL A 322 11.60 -0.31 -8.07
CA VAL A 322 11.94 0.94 -7.39
C VAL A 322 11.64 0.80 -5.90
N THR A 323 10.45 0.30 -5.56
CA THR A 323 10.08 0.03 -4.15
C THR A 323 11.09 -0.90 -3.47
N GLN A 324 11.55 -1.93 -4.17
CA GLN A 324 12.53 -2.90 -3.68
C GLN A 324 13.84 -2.23 -3.25
N ALA A 325 14.34 -1.28 -4.04
CA ALA A 325 15.58 -0.57 -3.76
C ALA A 325 15.54 0.25 -2.47
N PHE A 326 14.35 0.66 -2.02
CA PHE A 326 14.14 1.43 -0.79
C PHE A 326 13.71 0.58 0.41
N ASN A 327 13.53 -0.72 0.24
CA ASN A 327 12.98 -1.62 1.26
C ASN A 327 13.84 -2.88 1.44
N GLU A 328 15.16 -2.75 1.32
CA GLU A 328 16.15 -3.85 1.52
C GLU A 328 15.90 -5.11 0.66
N GLY A 329 15.21 -4.97 -0.48
CA GLY A 329 14.84 -6.14 -1.29
C GLY A 329 13.42 -6.66 -1.07
N TYR A 330 12.73 -6.23 -0.01
CA TYR A 330 11.41 -6.72 0.38
C TYR A 330 10.29 -5.85 -0.21
N VAL A 331 9.29 -6.48 -0.81
CA VAL A 331 8.17 -5.76 -1.45
C VAL A 331 6.83 -6.45 -1.28
N SER A 332 6.74 -7.77 -1.43
CA SER A 332 5.44 -8.45 -1.46
C SER A 332 5.59 -9.95 -1.21
N GLY A 333 4.78 -10.49 -0.31
CA GLY A 333 4.72 -11.91 0.00
C GLY A 333 5.66 -12.33 1.13
N LEU A 334 5.92 -13.64 1.19
CA LEU A 334 6.69 -14.29 2.25
C LEU A 334 8.18 -14.36 1.91
N TYR A 335 9.01 -14.03 2.88
CA TYR A 335 10.47 -14.06 2.83
C TYR A 335 11.01 -14.82 4.06
N THR A 336 12.25 -15.30 3.94
CA THR A 336 13.03 -15.83 5.07
C THR A 336 14.17 -14.86 5.34
N VAL A 337 14.32 -14.42 6.58
CA VAL A 337 15.34 -13.46 7.03
C VAL A 337 16.02 -14.05 8.26
N GLY A 338 17.19 -14.67 8.08
CA GLY A 338 17.77 -15.53 9.12
C GLY A 338 16.81 -16.68 9.46
N ASP A 339 16.49 -16.83 10.74
CA ASP A 339 15.51 -17.82 11.23
C ASP A 339 14.07 -17.28 11.25
N MET A 340 13.88 -15.99 10.98
CA MET A 340 12.58 -15.31 10.97
C MET A 340 11.87 -15.46 9.61
N ARG A 341 10.54 -15.56 9.65
CA ARG A 341 9.66 -15.36 8.50
C ARG A 341 9.23 -13.89 8.41
N LEU A 342 9.34 -13.27 7.24
CA LEU A 342 8.82 -11.92 7.00
C LEU A 342 7.69 -11.99 5.98
N TYR A 343 6.50 -11.52 6.34
CA TYR A 343 5.40 -11.35 5.40
C TYR A 343 5.16 -9.87 5.12
N VAL A 344 5.29 -9.47 3.85
CA VAL A 344 5.01 -8.11 3.39
C VAL A 344 3.71 -8.11 2.61
N SER A 345 2.67 -7.56 3.21
CA SER A 345 1.36 -7.46 2.57
C SER A 345 1.33 -6.38 1.49
N ASN A 346 0.49 -6.59 0.47
CA ASN A 346 0.21 -5.56 -0.52
C ASN A 346 -0.73 -4.45 -0.02
N GLY A 347 -1.20 -4.52 1.23
CA GLY A 347 -2.14 -3.57 1.81
C GLY A 347 -3.58 -3.82 1.38
N ALA A 348 -4.52 -3.51 2.26
CA ALA A 348 -5.96 -3.65 2.02
C ALA A 348 -6.51 -2.46 1.22
N GLY A 349 -6.05 -1.25 1.52
CA GLY A 349 -6.45 -0.01 0.89
C GLY A 349 -5.44 0.50 -0.14
N LEU A 350 -5.34 1.81 -0.25
CA LEU A 350 -4.56 2.51 -1.26
C LEU A 350 -4.20 3.90 -0.77
N TRP A 351 -2.93 4.25 -0.86
CA TRP A 351 -2.49 5.61 -0.67
C TRP A 351 -2.91 6.53 -1.85
N ASN A 352 -3.57 7.65 -1.53
CA ASN A 352 -4.14 8.59 -2.50
C ASN A 352 -3.12 9.27 -3.41
N GLY A 353 -1.85 9.32 -3.02
CA GLY A 353 -0.78 9.93 -3.81
C GLY A 353 -0.58 9.26 -5.17
N PHE A 354 -1.02 8.01 -5.33
CA PHE A 354 -0.99 7.31 -6.61
C PHE A 354 -2.15 6.30 -6.68
N PRO A 355 -3.36 6.73 -7.08
CA PRO A 355 -4.57 5.94 -6.85
C PRO A 355 -4.80 4.87 -7.93
N LEU A 356 -3.83 3.98 -8.14
CA LEU A 356 -3.86 3.00 -9.21
C LEU A 356 -3.12 1.71 -8.84
N ARG A 357 -3.77 0.56 -9.06
CA ARG A 357 -3.19 -0.77 -8.86
C ARG A 357 -3.24 -1.61 -10.13
N LEU A 358 -2.09 -2.09 -10.62
CA LEU A 358 -2.02 -2.96 -11.80
C LEU A 358 -1.08 -4.14 -11.57
N GLY A 359 -1.63 -5.35 -11.60
CA GLY A 359 -0.85 -6.58 -11.40
C GLY A 359 -0.35 -6.79 -9.96
N LYS A 360 -0.79 -5.96 -9.02
CA LYS A 360 -0.46 -5.99 -7.59
C LYS A 360 -1.74 -5.79 -6.75
N PRO A 361 -2.61 -6.82 -6.68
CA PRO A 361 -3.89 -6.69 -6.01
C PRO A 361 -3.70 -6.37 -4.52
N SER A 362 -4.60 -5.57 -3.97
CA SER A 362 -4.76 -5.42 -2.53
C SER A 362 -5.30 -6.70 -1.91
N GLU A 363 -5.08 -6.88 -0.61
CA GLU A 363 -5.39 -8.11 0.09
C GLU A 363 -5.85 -7.88 1.53
N ILE A 364 -6.73 -8.76 2.00
CA ILE A 364 -6.93 -9.08 3.42
C ILE A 364 -6.20 -10.39 3.62
N THR A 365 -5.14 -10.42 4.43
CA THR A 365 -4.32 -11.63 4.55
C THR A 365 -4.83 -12.50 5.67
N ARG A 366 -5.25 -13.72 5.37
CA ARG A 366 -5.47 -14.76 6.38
C ARG A 366 -4.23 -15.63 6.47
N ILE A 367 -3.62 -15.65 7.63
CA ILE A 367 -2.39 -16.39 7.92
C ILE A 367 -2.77 -17.56 8.82
N THR A 368 -2.44 -18.77 8.40
CA THR A 368 -2.53 -19.96 9.25
C THR A 368 -1.12 -20.29 9.73
N LEU A 369 -0.91 -20.23 11.04
CA LEU A 369 0.37 -20.62 11.63
C LEU A 369 0.50 -22.14 11.65
N ARG A 370 1.70 -22.62 11.35
CA ARG A 370 2.06 -24.03 11.39
C ARG A 370 3.23 -24.26 12.32
N ALA A 371 3.13 -25.27 13.17
CA ALA A 371 4.26 -25.71 13.97
C ALA A 371 5.22 -26.49 13.06
N ALA A 372 6.52 -26.27 13.22
CA ALA A 372 7.51 -27.07 12.50
C ALA A 372 7.36 -28.55 12.88
N LYS A 373 7.38 -29.43 11.89
CA LYS A 373 7.38 -30.88 12.14
C LYS A 373 8.77 -31.25 12.68
N GLY A 374 8.79 -31.69 13.94
CA GLY A 374 10.01 -32.18 14.61
C GLY A 374 10.64 -33.41 13.97
#